data_AF-A0A9P8PJQ0-F1
#
_entry.id   AF-A0A9P8PJQ0-F1
#
_cell.length_a   1.000
_cell.length_b   1.000
_cell.length_c   1.000
_cell.angle_alpha   90.00
_cell.angle_beta   90.00
_cell.angle_gamma   90.00
#
_symmetry.space_group_name_H-M   'P 1'
#
loop_
_entity.id
_entity.type
_entity.pdbx_description
1 polymer ?
#
loop_
_entity_poly.entity_id
_entity_poly.type
_entity_poly.pdbx_seq_one_letter_code
_entity_poly.pdbx_strand_id
1 'polypeptide(L)'
;MPGGFGGMGGGGMPGGFANAQPRETPIVDLNVPVPLELLYTGGSKKMKIKRKGYSGQLEEKIIDINIKPGWKTGTKITYPNEGDYQDGTRQ
;
A
#
# COMPACT_ATOMS: atom_id res chain seq x y z
N MET A 1 -42.07 49.24 -11.03
CA MET A 1 -41.11 49.70 -10.00
C MET A 1 -41.62 49.24 -8.65
N PRO A 2 -40.83 48.88 -7.61
CA PRO A 2 -39.35 48.82 -7.44
C PRO A 2 -38.87 47.45 -6.88
N GLY A 3 -37.58 47.09 -6.95
CA GLY A 3 -36.60 47.16 -5.84
C GLY A 3 -36.71 45.93 -4.90
N GLY A 4 -35.73 45.03 -4.71
CA GLY A 4 -34.31 45.24 -4.45
C GLY A 4 -34.07 45.42 -2.94
N PHE A 5 -33.55 44.41 -2.22
CA PHE A 5 -32.57 44.50 -1.12
C PHE A 5 -32.36 43.15 -0.43
N GLY A 6 -31.11 42.88 -0.03
CA GLY A 6 -30.67 41.62 0.59
C GLY A 6 -31.04 41.45 2.06
N GLY A 7 -30.68 40.28 2.60
CA GLY A 7 -30.88 39.94 4.00
C GLY A 7 -30.07 38.72 4.41
N MET A 8 -29.04 38.99 5.22
CA MET A 8 -28.12 38.08 5.88
C MET A 8 -28.83 37.21 6.94
N GLY A 9 -28.43 35.94 7.07
CA GLY A 9 -28.75 35.06 8.20
C GLY A 9 -28.21 33.66 7.89
N GLY A 10 -27.29 33.04 8.63
CA GLY A 10 -27.01 33.13 10.06
C GLY A 10 -27.30 31.75 10.65
N GLY A 11 -26.25 30.97 10.97
CA GLY A 11 -26.32 29.65 11.60
C GLY A 11 -26.05 28.51 10.59
N GLY A 12 -25.01 27.69 10.69
CA GLY A 12 -24.34 27.20 11.88
C GLY A 12 -24.73 25.73 12.09
N MET A 13 -24.11 24.81 11.34
CA MET A 13 -23.94 23.42 11.78
C MET A 13 -22.74 22.79 11.05
N PRO A 14 -21.60 22.59 11.75
CA PRO A 14 -20.40 22.00 11.19
C PRO A 14 -20.47 20.47 11.30
N GLY A 15 -19.87 19.79 10.33
CA GLY A 15 -19.52 18.38 10.47
C GLY A 15 -20.42 17.48 9.66
N GLY A 16 -20.19 17.46 8.35
CA GLY A 16 -20.49 16.27 7.57
C GLY A 16 -19.79 15.09 8.23
N PHE A 17 -20.56 14.05 8.55
CA PHE A 17 -20.04 12.73 8.88
C PHE A 17 -19.37 12.20 7.62
N ALA A 18 -18.12 12.63 7.40
CA ALA A 18 -17.24 12.01 6.45
C ALA A 18 -17.09 10.57 6.90
N ASN A 19 -17.65 9.65 6.11
CA ASN A 19 -17.31 8.24 6.09
C ASN A 19 -15.80 8.12 6.29
N ALA A 20 -15.36 7.77 7.51
CA ALA A 20 -13.99 7.33 7.74
C ALA A 20 -13.89 5.94 7.10
N GLN A 21 -13.73 5.93 5.78
CA GLN A 21 -13.29 4.75 5.05
C GLN A 21 -11.99 4.30 5.73
N PRO A 22 -11.86 3.02 6.13
CA PRO A 22 -10.60 2.49 6.60
C PRO A 22 -9.53 2.87 5.58
N ARG A 23 -8.49 3.60 6.00
CA ARG A 23 -7.33 3.84 5.13
C ARG A 23 -6.73 2.48 4.83
N GLU A 24 -6.98 1.94 3.65
CA GLU A 24 -6.27 0.78 3.15
C GLU A 24 -4.79 1.16 3.11
N THR A 25 -3.97 0.44 3.86
CA THR A 25 -2.52 0.63 3.83
C THR A 25 -2.05 0.34 2.41
N PRO A 26 -1.37 1.28 1.74
CA PRO A 26 -1.02 1.09 0.35
C PRO A 26 -0.05 -0.09 0.23
N ILE A 27 -0.36 -1.06 -0.63
CA ILE A 27 0.47 -2.22 -0.89
C ILE A 27 1.50 -1.84 -1.96
N VAL A 28 2.78 -2.11 -1.68
CA VAL A 28 3.87 -1.88 -2.64
C VAL A 28 4.04 -3.13 -3.51
N ASP A 29 3.62 -3.03 -4.77
CA ASP A 29 3.83 -4.09 -5.77
C ASP A 29 5.28 -4.06 -6.30
N LEU A 30 6.00 -5.17 -6.14
CA LEU A 30 7.36 -5.35 -6.65
C LEU A 30 7.42 -6.48 -7.69
N ASN A 31 7.90 -6.17 -8.89
CA ASN A 31 8.09 -7.16 -9.94
C ASN A 31 9.37 -7.97 -9.68
N VAL A 32 9.22 -9.30 -9.60
CA VAL A 32 10.33 -10.23 -9.39
C VAL A 32 10.55 -11.03 -10.67
N PRO A 33 11.64 -10.80 -11.43
CA PRO A 33 11.99 -11.63 -12.58
C PRO A 33 12.33 -13.04 -12.09
N VAL A 34 11.71 -14.08 -12.63
CA VAL A 34 12.01 -15.47 -12.26
C VAL A 34 12.41 -16.24 -13.52
N PRO A 35 13.58 -16.91 -13.53
CA PRO A 35 14.02 -17.70 -14.68
C PRO A 35 13.17 -18.98 -14.82
N LEU A 36 13.06 -19.49 -16.05
CA LEU A 36 12.17 -20.62 -16.37
C LEU A 36 12.56 -21.90 -15.60
N GLU A 37 13.85 -22.08 -15.34
CA GLU A 37 14.39 -23.22 -14.60
C GLU A 37 13.79 -23.27 -13.19
N LEU A 38 13.74 -22.13 -12.49
CA LEU A 38 13.13 -22.05 -11.15
C LEU A 38 11.61 -22.21 -11.20
N LEU A 39 10.94 -21.80 -12.28
CA LEU A 39 9.50 -22.06 -12.45
C LEU A 39 9.23 -23.54 -12.75
N TYR A 40 10.18 -24.27 -13.32
CA TYR A 40 10.04 -25.68 -13.63
C TYR A 40 10.38 -26.59 -12.44
N THR A 41 11.53 -26.38 -11.78
CA THR A 41 11.97 -27.22 -10.67
C THR A 41 11.45 -26.76 -9.31
N GLY A 42 11.02 -25.50 -9.20
CA GLY A 42 10.81 -24.83 -7.92
C GLY A 42 12.14 -24.43 -7.27
N GLY A 43 12.08 -23.58 -6.25
CA GLY A 43 13.24 -23.14 -5.50
C GLY A 43 12.97 -21.93 -4.62
N SER A 44 14.02 -21.24 -4.19
CA SER A 44 13.92 -20.00 -3.44
C SER A 44 14.67 -18.87 -4.12
N LYS A 45 14.10 -17.68 -4.09
CA LYS A 45 14.72 -16.45 -4.58
C LYS A 45 14.74 -15.41 -3.48
N LYS A 46 15.93 -14.98 -3.11
CA LYS A 46 16.13 -13.89 -2.16
C LYS A 46 16.17 -12.56 -2.90
N MET A 47 15.38 -11.60 -2.45
CA MET A 47 15.34 -10.23 -2.96
C MET A 47 15.59 -9.27 -1.82
N LYS A 48 16.41 -8.25 -2.07
CA LYS A 48 16.62 -7.15 -1.13
C LYS A 48 15.67 -6.01 -1.48
N ILE A 49 14.86 -5.61 -0.50
CA ILE A 49 13.97 -4.46 -0.58
C ILE A 49 14.51 -3.33 0.30
N LYS A 50 14.24 -2.09 -0.11
CA LYS A 50 14.45 -0.91 0.72
C LYS A 50 13.08 -0.46 1.21
N ARG A 51 12.97 -0.17 2.51
CA ARG A 51 11.73 0.26 3.14
C ARG A 51 11.99 1.41 4.10
N LYS A 52 10.95 2.16 4.47
CA LYS A 52 11.00 3.12 5.57
C LYS A 52 10.66 2.43 6.89
N GLY A 53 11.55 2.55 7.87
CA GLY A 53 11.32 2.09 9.25
C GLY A 53 10.46 3.07 10.07
N TYR A 54 10.14 2.69 11.31
CA TYR A 54 9.32 3.49 12.23
C TYR A 54 9.83 4.92 12.44
N SER A 55 11.15 5.08 12.49
CA SER A 55 11.82 6.38 12.67
C SER A 55 11.90 7.22 11.39
N GLY A 56 11.33 6.75 10.28
CA GLY A 56 11.45 7.37 8.96
C GLY A 56 12.78 7.09 8.25
N GLN A 57 13.70 6.35 8.86
CA GLN A 57 14.95 5.95 8.24
C GLN A 57 14.75 4.85 7.19
N LEU A 58 15.58 4.84 6.16
CA LEU A 58 15.57 3.78 5.16
C LEU A 58 16.31 2.55 5.69
N GLU A 59 15.59 1.44 5.78
CA GLU A 59 16.09 0.14 6.16
C GLU A 59 16.14 -0.78 4.93
N GLU A 60 17.08 -1.73 4.96
CA GLU A 60 17.17 -2.78 3.95
C GLU A 60 16.72 -4.11 4.55
N LYS A 61 15.86 -4.83 3.84
CA LYS A 61 15.41 -6.16 4.25
C LYS A 61 15.54 -7.15 3.12
N ILE A 62 15.93 -8.38 3.44
CA ILE A 62 15.95 -9.49 2.50
C ILE A 62 14.64 -10.29 2.68
N ILE A 63 13.86 -10.40 1.62
CA ILE A 63 12.69 -11.26 1.53
C ILE A 63 13.09 -12.54 0.80
N ASP A 64 12.71 -13.68 1.35
CA ASP A 64 12.88 -14.99 0.72
C ASP A 64 11.55 -15.42 0.09
N ILE A 65 11.59 -15.65 -1.23
CA ILE A 65 10.42 -16.02 -2.03
C ILE A 65 10.54 -17.50 -2.39
N ASN A 66 9.68 -18.32 -1.82
CA ASN A 66 9.60 -19.73 -2.16
C ASN A 66 8.75 -19.93 -3.43
N ILE A 67 9.43 -20.16 -4.55
CA ILE A 67 8.82 -20.36 -5.87
C ILE A 67 8.43 -21.83 -5.99
N LYS A 68 7.15 -22.09 -6.21
CA LYS A 68 6.66 -23.46 -6.44
C LYS A 68 6.69 -23.79 -7.94
N PRO A 69 6.96 -25.06 -8.30
CA PRO A 69 6.89 -25.53 -9.68
C PRO A 69 5.53 -25.20 -10.31
N GLY A 70 5.55 -24.75 -11.57
CA GLY A 70 4.34 -24.49 -12.36
C GLY A 70 3.66 -23.15 -12.08
N TRP A 71 4.29 -22.24 -11.33
CA TRP A 71 3.79 -20.88 -11.20
C TRP A 71 3.68 -20.18 -12.54
N LYS A 72 2.55 -19.48 -12.72
CA LYS A 72 2.26 -18.70 -13.92
C LYS A 72 2.69 -17.25 -13.72
N THR A 73 2.94 -16.58 -14.83
CA THR A 73 3.11 -15.14 -14.87
C THR A 73 1.93 -14.44 -14.20
N GLY A 74 2.21 -13.42 -13.38
CA GLY A 74 1.19 -12.68 -12.64
C GLY A 74 0.83 -13.26 -11.27
N THR A 75 1.50 -14.33 -10.82
CA THR A 75 1.36 -14.80 -9.42
C THR A 75 1.78 -13.68 -8.46
N LYS A 76 0.84 -13.21 -7.63
CA LYS A 76 1.08 -12.21 -6.59
C LYS A 76 1.24 -12.88 -5.24
N ILE A 77 2.22 -12.43 -4.47
CA ILE A 77 2.48 -12.89 -3.11
C ILE A 77 2.54 -11.65 -2.23
N THR A 78 1.70 -11.62 -1.21
CA THR A 78 1.66 -10.52 -0.25
C THR A 78 2.47 -10.91 0.98
N TYR A 79 3.43 -10.06 1.34
CA TYR A 79 4.20 -10.17 2.56
C TYR A 79 3.67 -9.13 3.55
N PRO A 80 2.76 -9.52 4.47
CA PRO A 80 2.12 -8.55 5.35
C PRO A 80 3.14 -7.95 6.31
N ASN A 81 3.07 -6.63 6.51
CA ASN A 81 3.99 -5.91 7.37
C ASN A 81 5.46 -6.05 6.91
N GLU A 82 5.75 -6.17 5.62
CA GLU A 82 7.14 -6.16 5.11
C GLU A 82 7.51 -4.94 4.27
N GLY A 83 6.53 -4.08 3.97
CA GLY A 83 6.70 -2.80 3.30
C GLY A 83 7.07 -1.65 4.23
N ASP A 84 6.73 -0.44 3.81
CA ASP A 84 7.06 0.80 4.52
C ASP A 84 6.23 0.96 5.80
N TYR A 85 6.82 1.66 6.76
CA TYR A 85 6.09 2.21 7.90
C TYR A 85 5.45 3.55 7.48
N GLN A 86 4.11 3.61 7.47
CA GLN A 86 3.34 4.81 7.14
C GLN A 86 2.19 5.00 8.14
N ASP A 87 1.96 6.24 8.57
CA ASP A 87 0.86 6.63 9.45
C ASP A 87 0.72 5.78 10.74
N GLY A 88 1.85 5.35 11.33
CA GLY A 88 1.83 4.54 12.55
C GLY A 88 1.59 3.03 12.32
N THR A 89 1.52 2.59 11.06
CA THR A 89 1.27 1.19 10.67
C THR A 89 2.31 0.69 9.68
N ARG A 90 2.56 -0.62 9.65
CA ARG A 90 3.49 -1.27 8.72
C ARG A 90 2.70 -1.92 7.58
N GLN A 91 3.10 -1.65 6.35
CA GLN A 91 2.48 -2.21 5.13
C GLN A 91 2.86 -3.66 4.91
#